data_AF-A0A379AHV4-F1
#
_entry.id   AF-A0A379AHV4-F1
#
_cell.length_a   1.000
_cell.length_b   1.000
_cell.length_c   1.000
_cell.angle_alpha   90.00
_cell.angle_beta   90.00
_cell.angle_gamma   90.00
#
_symmetry.space_group_name_H-M   'P 1'
#
loop_
_entity.id
_entity.type
_entity.pdbx_description
1 polymer ?
#
loop_
_entity_poly.entity_id
_entity_poly.type
_entity_poly.pdbx_seq_one_letter_code
_entity_poly.pdbx_strand_id
1 'polypeptide(L)' 'MIATKAARMRSIVVPAAEHRDDPRWALADVRLDNLTQLSLQHLQG' A
#
# COMPACT_ATOMS: atom_id res chain seq x y z
N MET A 1 -2.58 -6.41 6.20
CA MET A 1 -1.12 -6.34 5.95
C MET A 1 -0.30 -7.49 6.54
N ILE A 2 -0.69 -8.08 7.69
CA ILE A 2 0.08 -9.19 8.30
C ILE A 2 0.31 -10.35 7.33
N ALA A 3 -0.72 -10.75 6.55
CA ALA A 3 -0.59 -11.82 5.57
C ALA A 3 0.43 -11.51 4.45
N THR A 4 0.37 -10.31 3.85
CA THR A 4 1.26 -9.90 2.76
C THR A 4 2.71 -9.78 3.21
N LYS A 5 2.94 -9.18 4.39
CA LYS A 5 4.28 -9.05 4.97
C LYS A 5 4.83 -10.39 5.46
N ALA A 6 3.99 -11.27 6.01
CA ALA A 6 4.38 -12.64 6.35
C ALA A 6 4.80 -13.45 5.11
N ALA A 7 4.18 -13.19 3.96
CA ALA A 7 4.52 -13.79 2.67
C ALA A 7 5.75 -13.14 1.99
N ARG A 8 6.39 -12.14 2.61
CA ARG A 8 7.50 -11.35 2.03
C ARG A 8 7.17 -10.70 0.68
N MET A 9 5.89 -10.38 0.48
CA MET A 9 5.42 -9.71 -0.73
C MET A 9 5.50 -8.19 -0.56
N ARG A 10 5.82 -7.50 -1.65
CA ARG A 10 5.72 -6.04 -1.75
C ARG A 10 4.25 -5.63 -1.67
N SER A 11 3.91 -4.76 -0.72
CA SER A 11 2.53 -4.35 -0.45
C SER A 11 2.31 -2.90 -0.87
N ILE A 12 1.40 -2.70 -1.82
CA ILE A 12 0.88 -1.38 -2.20
C ILE A 12 -0.51 -1.24 -1.57
N VAL A 13 -0.76 -0.14 -0.85
CA VAL A 13 -2.06 0.12 -0.22
C VAL A 13 -2.73 1.35 -0.80
N VAL A 14 -4.03 1.23 -1.05
CA VAL A 14 -4.91 2.34 -1.40
C VAL A 14 -6.03 2.36 -0.35
N PRO A 15 -5.90 3.17 0.71
CA PRO A 15 -6.88 3.20 1.79
C PRO A 15 -8.18 3.88 1.33
N ALA A 16 -9.30 3.43 1.88
CA ALA A 16 -10.56 4.16 1.76
C ALA A 16 -10.41 5.57 2.36
N ALA A 17 -11.20 6.52 1.87
CA ALA A 17 -11.11 7.92 2.29
C ALA A 17 -11.19 8.08 3.82
N GLU A 18 -12.05 7.30 4.47
CA GLU A 18 -12.29 7.28 5.92
C GLU A 18 -11.10 6.77 6.74
N HIS A 19 -10.15 6.07 6.11
CA HIS A 19 -9.01 5.46 6.79
C HIS A 19 -7.67 6.03 6.33
N ARG A 20 -7.64 7.06 5.47
CA ARG A 20 -6.39 7.54 4.85
C ARG A 20 -5.32 7.97 5.87
N ASP A 21 -5.76 8.52 7.00
CA ASP A 21 -4.89 9.02 8.07
C ASP A 21 -4.54 7.94 9.12
N ASP A 22 -4.93 6.70 8.88
CA ASP A 22 -4.64 5.62 9.82
C ASP A 22 -3.14 5.28 9.83
N PRO A 23 -2.47 5.34 10.99
CA PRO A 23 -1.04 5.06 11.10
C PRO A 23 -0.69 3.61 10.72
N ARG A 24 -1.66 2.69 10.69
CA ARG A 24 -1.46 1.30 10.27
C ARG A 24 -0.95 1.20 8.82
N TRP A 25 -1.16 2.22 7.98
CA TRP A 25 -0.66 2.23 6.60
C TRP A 25 0.83 2.47 6.48
N ALA A 26 1.51 2.92 7.54
CA ALA A 26 2.96 3.11 7.54
C ALA A 26 3.75 1.80 7.31
N LEU A 27 3.12 0.64 7.51
CA LEU A 27 3.74 -0.66 7.26
C LEU A 27 3.78 -1.04 5.76
N ALA A 28 3.04 -0.34 4.90
CA ALA A 28 3.03 -0.63 3.46
C ALA A 28 4.30 -0.10 2.78
N ASP A 29 4.76 -0.79 1.74
CA ASP A 29 5.91 -0.33 0.95
C ASP A 29 5.57 0.90 0.10
N VAL A 30 4.33 0.97 -0.38
CA VAL A 30 3.81 2.12 -1.12
C VAL A 30 2.39 2.42 -0.66
N ARG A 31 2.11 3.68 -0.36
CA ARG A 31 0.76 4.20 -0.10
C ARG A 31 0.35 5.12 -1.25
N LEU A 32 -0.79 4.85 -1.88
CA LEU A 32 -1.38 5.70 -2.90
C LEU A 32 -2.73 6.22 -2.42
N ASP A 33 -3.13 7.41 -2.84
CA ASP A 33 -4.44 7.99 -2.51
C ASP A 33 -5.54 7.51 -3.46
N ASN A 34 -5.15 7.06 -4.67
CA ASN A 34 -6.04 6.54 -5.70
C ASN A 34 -5.33 5.46 -6.54
N LEU A 35 -6.07 4.46 -7.00
CA LEU A 35 -5.61 3.46 -7.97
C LEU A 35 -5.12 4.07 -9.29
N THR A 36 -5.61 5.25 -9.68
CA THR A 36 -5.13 5.97 -10.86
C THR A 36 -3.67 6.43 -10.76
N GLN A 37 -3.12 6.50 -9.55
CA GLN A 37 -1.71 6.82 -9.31
C GLN A 37 -0.79 5.58 -9.42
N LEU A 38 -1.36 4.40 -9.67
CA LEU A 38 -0.58 3.18 -9.85
C LEU A 38 0.25 3.27 -11.12
N SER A 39 1.56 3.04 -10.99
CA SER A 39 2.52 3.07 -12.09
C SER A 39 3.45 1.87 -11.99
N LEU A 40 4.12 1.53 -13.09
CA LEU A 40 5.01 0.35 -13.16
C LEU A 40 6.13 0.38 -12.12
N GLN A 41 6.66 1.57 -11.79
CA GLN A 41 7.64 1.75 -10.72
C GLN A 41 7.14 1.29 -9.34
N HIS A 42 5.84 1.31 -9.08
CA HIS A 42 5.29 0.82 -7.81
C HIS A 42 5.30 -0.71 -7.75
N LEU A 43 5.24 -1.38 -8.91
CA LEU A 43 5.22 -2.83 -9.06
C LEU A 43 6.63 -3.45 -9.20
N GLN A 44 7.59 -2.71 -9.75
CA GLN A 44 8.91 -3.23 -10.15
C GLN A 44 10.04 -2.86 -9.18
N GLY A 45 9.94 -3.19 -7.89
CA GLY A 45 11.12 -3.08 -7.02
C GLY A 45 11.13 -4.05 -5.87
#